data_AF-A0A4Q9LG07-F1
#
_entry.id   AF-A0A4Q9LG07-F1
#
_cell.length_a   1.000
_cell.length_b   1.000
_cell.length_c   1.000
_cell.angle_alpha   90.00
_cell.angle_beta   90.00
_cell.angle_gamma   90.00
#
_symmetry.space_group_name_H-M   'P 1'
#
loop_
_entity.id
_entity.type
_entity.pdbx_description
1 polymer ?
#
loop_
_entity_poly.entity_id
_entity_poly.type
_entity_poly.pdbx_seq_one_letter_code
_entity_poly.pdbx_strand_id
1 'polypeptide(L)'
;MEKTTIYQKEKEILQQIESLESSYNEMSPLYKFKYIFYNIVSQPIETCPIDFPVHLWERAIRNAPALNTVPVVVKGYNGLEERRKRQIDVTTKIKESLESLCLRTGKLKMRTENITCRLKNAGDSYKKLFSKIYCNIRQNNTTGLTGELFRLKGYINEIGIRKANSINKDYKEQVINTLGSFKNLGVKMLQDLENDLKVLESKKNNLI
;
A
#
# COMPACT_ATOMS: atom_id res chain seq x y z
N MET A 1 -54.64 -25.90 44.08
CA MET A 1 -53.26 -25.97 43.56
C MET A 1 -53.12 -25.25 42.22
N GLU A 2 -54.05 -25.38 41.26
CA GLU A 2 -53.95 -24.69 39.95
C GLU A 2 -53.91 -23.15 40.03
N LYS A 3 -54.70 -22.51 40.92
CA LYS A 3 -54.70 -21.04 41.06
C LYS A 3 -53.34 -20.47 41.50
N THR A 4 -52.58 -21.20 42.31
CA THR A 4 -51.24 -20.81 42.77
C THR A 4 -50.23 -20.90 41.62
N THR A 5 -50.36 -21.89 40.74
CA THR A 5 -49.51 -22.06 39.55
C THR A 5 -49.79 -20.97 38.51
N ILE A 6 -51.04 -20.54 38.35
CA ILE A 6 -51.43 -19.45 37.44
C ILE A 6 -50.84 -18.12 37.93
N TYR A 7 -51.00 -17.80 39.21
CA TYR A 7 -50.44 -16.58 39.81
C TYR A 7 -48.91 -16.51 39.72
N GLN A 8 -48.22 -17.63 39.90
CA GLN A 8 -46.77 -17.71 39.73
C GLN A 8 -46.34 -17.41 38.29
N LYS A 9 -47.07 -17.92 37.30
CA LYS A 9 -46.83 -17.64 35.87
C LYS A 9 -47.11 -16.18 35.51
N GLU A 10 -48.18 -15.60 36.03
CA GLU A 10 -48.49 -14.17 35.84
C GLU A 10 -47.37 -13.28 36.37
N LYS A 11 -46.85 -13.60 37.56
CA LYS A 11 -45.71 -12.88 38.16
C LYS A 11 -44.44 -13.01 37.32
N GLU A 12 -44.16 -14.19 36.78
CA GLU A 12 -43.00 -14.42 35.90
C GLU A 12 -43.12 -13.63 34.59
N ILE A 13 -44.32 -13.60 33.99
CA ILE A 13 -44.59 -12.82 32.77
C ILE A 13 -44.39 -11.34 33.02
N LEU A 14 -44.90 -10.79 34.14
CA LEU A 14 -44.70 -9.38 34.49
C LEU A 14 -43.22 -9.05 34.69
N GLN A 15 -42.45 -9.92 35.36
CA GLN A 15 -41.01 -9.75 35.49
C GLN A 15 -40.28 -9.76 34.14
N GLN A 16 -40.71 -10.60 33.20
CA GLN A 16 -40.15 -10.64 31.85
C GLN A 16 -40.46 -9.35 31.08
N ILE A 17 -41.69 -8.82 31.21
CA ILE A 17 -42.08 -7.55 30.58
C ILE A 17 -41.25 -6.40 31.16
N GLU A 18 -41.13 -6.28 32.48
CA GLU A 18 -40.29 -5.25 33.13
C GLU A 18 -38.82 -5.35 32.71
N SER A 19 -38.30 -6.59 32.58
CA SER A 19 -36.94 -6.85 32.11
C SER A 19 -36.76 -6.45 30.63
N LEU A 20 -37.76 -6.69 29.79
CA LEU A 20 -37.77 -6.28 28.40
C LEU A 20 -37.83 -4.76 28.29
N GLU A 21 -38.74 -4.09 28.97
CA GLU A 21 -38.81 -2.62 29.01
C GLU A 21 -37.48 -2.01 29.47
N SER A 22 -36.89 -2.57 30.53
CA SER A 22 -35.57 -2.18 31.03
C SER A 22 -34.44 -2.42 30.01
N SER A 23 -34.55 -3.44 29.16
CA SER A 23 -33.55 -3.76 28.13
C SER A 23 -33.55 -2.77 26.97
N TYR A 24 -34.68 -2.11 26.70
CA TYR A 24 -34.86 -1.13 25.61
C TYR A 24 -34.81 0.33 26.09
N ASN A 25 -34.82 0.58 27.40
CA ASN A 25 -34.66 1.92 27.96
C ASN A 25 -33.18 2.32 28.04
N GLU A 26 -32.77 3.37 27.33
CA GLU A 26 -31.37 3.84 27.28
C GLU A 26 -30.82 4.32 28.65
N MET A 27 -31.71 4.78 29.53
CA MET A 27 -31.37 5.21 30.89
C MET A 27 -31.24 4.04 31.87
N SER A 28 -31.69 2.85 31.47
CA SER A 28 -31.61 1.67 32.31
C SER A 28 -30.19 1.12 32.34
N PRO A 29 -29.66 0.69 33.50
CA PRO A 29 -28.39 -0.02 33.57
C PRO A 29 -28.42 -1.33 32.76
N LEU A 30 -29.61 -1.93 32.60
CA LEU A 30 -29.85 -3.17 31.85
C LEU A 30 -30.00 -2.97 30.34
N TYR A 31 -29.80 -1.75 29.84
CA TYR A 31 -29.91 -1.46 28.41
C TYR A 31 -28.99 -2.36 27.57
N LYS A 32 -29.55 -3.09 26.61
CA LYS A 32 -28.82 -4.12 25.87
C LYS A 32 -28.07 -3.61 24.64
N PHE A 33 -28.49 -2.48 24.05
CA PHE A 33 -27.91 -1.98 22.80
C PHE A 33 -26.71 -1.05 23.07
N LYS A 34 -25.68 -1.60 23.71
CA LYS A 34 -24.40 -0.91 23.95
C LYS A 34 -23.34 -1.48 23.00
N TYR A 35 -22.74 -0.61 22.21
CA TYR A 35 -21.72 -0.96 21.24
C TYR A 35 -20.38 -0.35 21.64
N ILE A 36 -19.29 -1.09 21.44
CA ILE A 36 -17.94 -0.58 21.65
C ILE A 36 -17.32 -0.31 20.29
N PHE A 37 -16.81 0.90 20.14
CA PHE A 37 -15.99 1.27 19.00
C PHE A 37 -14.64 1.81 19.47
N TYR A 38 -13.69 1.94 18.56
CA TYR A 38 -12.37 2.47 18.86
C TYR A 38 -12.16 3.79 18.13
N ASN A 39 -11.81 4.82 18.87
CA ASN A 39 -11.45 6.13 18.31
C ASN A 39 -9.95 6.32 18.39
N ILE A 40 -9.36 6.88 17.33
CA ILE A 40 -7.96 7.27 17.33
C ILE A 40 -7.81 8.54 18.17
N VAL A 41 -6.87 8.53 19.11
CA VAL A 41 -6.57 9.65 20.00
C VAL A 41 -5.07 9.88 20.09
N SER A 42 -4.67 11.12 20.32
CA SER A 42 -3.26 11.48 20.51
C SER A 42 -2.75 11.11 21.90
N GLN A 43 -3.64 11.01 22.88
CA GLN A 43 -3.33 10.60 24.25
C GLN A 43 -4.42 9.63 24.75
N PRO A 44 -4.05 8.56 25.46
CA PRO A 44 -5.02 7.59 25.97
C PRO A 44 -5.90 8.24 27.05
N ILE A 45 -7.20 8.02 26.95
CA ILE A 45 -8.19 8.33 27.98
C ILE A 45 -8.69 6.98 28.50
N GLU A 46 -8.44 6.69 29.78
CA GLU A 46 -8.68 5.36 30.36
C GLU A 46 -9.99 5.27 31.16
N THR A 47 -10.76 6.36 31.25
CA THR A 47 -11.92 6.42 32.15
C THR A 47 -13.09 5.58 31.64
N CYS A 48 -13.47 4.59 32.45
CA CYS A 48 -14.67 3.78 32.23
C CYS A 48 -15.92 4.66 32.36
N PRO A 49 -16.87 4.60 31.40
CA PRO A 49 -18.17 5.23 31.56
C PRO A 49 -18.92 4.68 32.80
N ILE A 50 -19.63 5.55 33.52
CA ILE A 50 -20.32 5.22 34.77
C ILE A 50 -21.34 4.09 34.59
N ASP A 51 -22.05 4.07 33.45
CA ASP A 51 -23.12 3.09 33.18
C ASP A 51 -22.64 1.84 32.41
N PHE A 52 -21.34 1.56 32.42
CA PHE A 52 -20.76 0.45 31.67
C PHE A 52 -20.06 -0.57 32.59
N PRO A 53 -20.28 -1.89 32.40
CA PRO A 53 -19.64 -2.88 33.24
C PRO A 53 -18.11 -2.85 33.12
N VAL A 54 -17.42 -2.69 34.26
CA VAL A 54 -15.96 -2.56 34.34
C VAL A 54 -15.24 -3.71 33.65
N HIS A 55 -15.68 -4.95 33.87
CA HIS A 55 -15.07 -6.14 33.25
C HIS A 55 -15.11 -6.12 31.71
N LEU A 56 -16.17 -5.57 31.11
CA LEU A 56 -16.26 -5.42 29.65
C LEU A 56 -15.38 -4.27 29.16
N TRP A 57 -15.25 -3.20 29.94
CA TRP A 57 -14.39 -2.06 29.62
C TRP A 57 -12.92 -2.46 29.57
N GLU A 58 -12.44 -3.15 30.61
CA GLU A 58 -11.07 -3.65 30.64
C GLU A 58 -10.80 -4.62 29.50
N ARG A 59 -11.77 -5.47 29.15
CA ARG A 59 -11.67 -6.36 27.99
C ARG A 59 -11.54 -5.56 26.70
N ALA A 60 -12.25 -4.45 26.55
CA ALA A 60 -12.13 -3.59 25.37
C ALA A 60 -10.77 -2.90 25.29
N ILE A 61 -10.24 -2.40 26.41
CA ILE A 61 -8.89 -1.82 26.46
C ILE A 61 -7.84 -2.87 26.06
N ARG A 62 -7.90 -4.08 26.64
CA ARG A 62 -6.94 -5.16 26.33
C ARG A 62 -7.00 -5.63 24.87
N ASN A 63 -8.17 -5.56 24.25
CA ASN A 63 -8.38 -5.99 22.86
C ASN A 63 -8.41 -4.80 21.89
N ALA A 64 -7.82 -3.65 22.25
CA ALA A 64 -7.74 -2.51 21.36
C ALA A 64 -6.96 -2.88 20.08
N PRO A 65 -7.47 -2.51 18.89
CA PRO A 65 -6.86 -2.91 17.62
C PRO A 65 -5.52 -2.20 17.33
N ALA A 66 -5.26 -1.05 17.96
CA ALA A 66 -4.02 -0.30 17.80
C ALA A 66 -3.68 0.50 19.06
N LEU A 67 -2.38 0.79 19.23
CA LEU A 67 -1.82 1.46 20.43
C LEU A 67 -2.43 2.85 20.69
N ASN A 68 -2.82 3.58 19.65
CA ASN A 68 -3.37 4.93 19.73
C ASN A 68 -4.90 4.96 19.64
N THR A 69 -5.56 3.86 20.02
CA THR A 69 -7.02 3.78 19.99
C THR A 69 -7.59 3.56 21.38
N VAL A 70 -8.70 4.26 21.66
CA VAL A 70 -9.43 4.13 22.92
C VAL A 70 -10.85 3.63 22.66
N PRO A 71 -11.38 2.73 23.50
CA PRO A 71 -12.75 2.30 23.38
C PRO A 71 -13.70 3.46 23.68
N VAL A 72 -14.83 3.48 22.99
CA VAL A 72 -15.92 4.44 23.16
C VAL A 72 -17.22 3.68 23.11
N VAL A 73 -18.04 3.84 24.14
CA VAL A 73 -19.36 3.22 24.22
C VAL A 73 -20.36 4.08 23.48
N VAL A 74 -21.10 3.44 22.56
CA VAL A 74 -22.19 4.05 21.80
C VAL A 74 -23.48 3.34 22.20
N LYS A 75 -24.49 4.11 22.60
CA LYS A 75 -25.79 3.57 23.02
C LYS A 75 -26.82 3.72 21.90
N GLY A 76 -27.51 2.63 21.61
CA GLY A 76 -28.72 2.60 20.79
C GLY A 76 -28.54 3.01 19.33
N TYR A 77 -29.66 3.18 18.64
CA TYR A 77 -29.71 3.58 17.24
C TYR A 77 -29.24 5.03 17.05
N ASN A 78 -29.65 5.95 17.93
CA ASN A 78 -29.29 7.36 17.81
C ASN A 78 -27.76 7.56 17.87
N GLY A 79 -27.07 6.88 18.79
CA GLY A 79 -25.61 6.94 18.85
C GLY A 79 -24.92 6.33 17.62
N LEU A 80 -25.46 5.24 17.07
CA LEU A 80 -24.96 4.65 15.82
C LEU A 80 -25.15 5.62 14.64
N GLU A 81 -26.29 6.29 14.58
CA GLU A 81 -26.62 7.26 13.54
C GLU A 81 -25.71 8.50 13.61
N GLU A 82 -25.44 9.02 14.81
CA GLU A 82 -24.43 10.08 15.00
C GLU A 82 -23.05 9.63 14.52
N ARG A 83 -22.66 8.40 14.86
CA ARG A 83 -21.38 7.85 14.43
C ARG A 83 -21.30 7.74 12.91
N ARG A 84 -22.37 7.28 12.26
CA ARG A 84 -22.49 7.22 10.80
C ARG A 84 -22.35 8.61 10.17
N LYS A 85 -22.98 9.64 10.74
CA LYS A 85 -22.83 11.03 10.29
C LYS A 85 -21.37 11.51 10.39
N ARG A 86 -20.69 11.23 11.49
CA ARG A 86 -19.25 11.56 11.66
C ARG A 86 -18.38 10.83 10.63
N GLN A 87 -18.66 9.56 10.34
CA GLN A 87 -17.93 8.80 9.32
C GLN A 87 -18.11 9.39 7.92
N ILE A 88 -19.32 9.83 7.58
CA ILE A 88 -19.61 10.51 6.30
C ILE A 88 -18.84 11.83 6.21
N ASP A 89 -18.88 12.66 7.25
CA ASP A 89 -18.14 13.94 7.29
C ASP A 89 -16.63 13.74 7.10
N VAL A 90 -16.05 12.78 7.83
CA VAL A 90 -14.62 12.44 7.68
C VAL A 90 -14.31 11.94 6.26
N THR A 91 -15.19 11.11 5.68
CA THR A 91 -15.01 10.60 4.31
C THR A 91 -15.02 11.74 3.29
N THR A 92 -15.93 12.71 3.46
CA THR A 92 -15.99 13.90 2.60
C THR A 92 -14.70 14.71 2.70
N LYS A 93 -14.21 14.99 3.91
CA LYS A 93 -12.94 15.71 4.13
C LYS A 93 -11.74 14.99 3.51
N ILE A 94 -11.69 13.66 3.60
CA ILE A 94 -10.64 12.86 2.96
C ILE A 94 -10.69 13.00 1.43
N LYS A 95 -11.89 12.97 0.83
CA LYS A 95 -12.07 13.17 -0.62
C LYS A 95 -11.60 14.55 -1.06
N GLU A 96 -12.01 15.60 -0.35
CA GLU A 96 -11.59 16.98 -0.64
C GLU A 96 -10.06 17.14 -0.55
N SER A 97 -9.43 16.54 0.48
CA SER A 97 -7.98 16.54 0.63
C SER A 97 -7.28 15.82 -0.52
N LEU A 98 -7.82 14.67 -0.95
CA LEU A 98 -7.31 13.91 -2.08
C LEU A 98 -7.40 14.71 -3.39
N GLU A 99 -8.54 15.35 -3.65
CA GLU A 99 -8.74 16.21 -4.83
C GLU A 99 -7.73 17.36 -4.86
N SER A 100 -7.52 18.03 -3.72
CA SER A 100 -6.52 19.10 -3.58
C SER A 100 -5.10 18.61 -3.88
N LEU A 101 -4.72 17.43 -3.37
CA LEU A 101 -3.42 16.81 -3.62
C LEU A 101 -3.24 16.41 -5.09
N CYS A 102 -4.29 15.89 -5.74
CA CYS A 102 -4.29 15.58 -7.16
C CYS A 102 -4.07 16.83 -8.01
N LEU A 103 -4.77 17.92 -7.72
CA LEU A 103 -4.59 19.21 -8.40
C LEU A 103 -3.16 19.74 -8.23
N ARG A 104 -2.60 19.68 -7.01
CA ARG A 104 -1.23 20.13 -6.75
C ARG A 104 -0.20 19.29 -7.49
N THR A 105 -0.38 17.97 -7.50
CA THR A 105 0.48 17.03 -8.22
C THR A 105 0.41 17.27 -9.73
N GLY A 106 -0.78 17.51 -10.28
CA GLY A 106 -0.98 17.87 -11.68
C GLY A 106 -0.22 19.15 -12.06
N LYS A 107 -0.31 20.20 -11.24
CA LYS A 107 0.45 21.45 -11.44
C LYS A 107 1.96 21.22 -11.43
N LEU A 108 2.46 20.40 -10.50
CA LEU A 108 3.88 20.05 -10.43
C LEU A 108 4.33 19.28 -11.67
N LYS A 109 3.54 18.32 -12.14
CA LYS A 109 3.82 17.56 -13.37
C LYS A 109 3.96 18.48 -14.58
N MET A 110 3.00 19.39 -14.81
CA MET A 110 3.07 20.37 -15.90
C MET A 110 4.30 21.27 -15.79
N ARG A 111 4.67 21.69 -14.57
CA ARG A 111 5.88 22.49 -14.35
C ARG A 111 7.14 21.71 -14.71
N THR A 112 7.22 20.44 -14.33
CA THR A 112 8.34 19.56 -14.67
C THR A 112 8.46 19.39 -16.18
N GLU A 113 7.36 19.10 -16.88
CA GLU A 113 7.34 18.96 -18.34
C GLU A 113 7.83 20.24 -19.04
N ASN A 114 7.39 21.41 -18.57
CA ASN A 114 7.86 22.71 -19.07
C ASN A 114 9.37 22.92 -18.86
N ILE A 115 9.89 22.56 -17.69
CA ILE A 115 11.34 22.66 -17.40
C ILE A 115 12.12 21.70 -18.28
N THR A 116 11.67 20.46 -18.44
CA THR A 116 12.29 19.46 -19.31
C THR A 116 12.34 19.93 -20.77
N CYS A 117 11.25 20.53 -21.27
CA CYS A 117 11.21 21.09 -22.63
C CYS A 117 12.21 22.25 -22.78
N ARG A 118 12.26 23.17 -21.82
CA ARG A 118 13.23 24.28 -21.82
C ARG A 118 14.67 23.79 -21.78
N LEU A 119 14.96 22.78 -20.96
CA LEU A 119 16.29 22.19 -20.84
C LEU A 119 16.72 21.52 -22.15
N LYS A 120 15.80 20.79 -22.79
CA LYS A 120 16.03 20.18 -24.10
C LYS A 120 16.34 21.25 -25.15
N ASN A 121 15.54 22.31 -25.22
CA ASN A 121 15.74 23.42 -26.17
C ASN A 121 17.07 24.16 -25.93
N ALA A 122 17.45 24.36 -24.66
CA ALA A 122 18.75 24.94 -24.31
C ALA A 122 19.90 24.02 -24.75
N GLY A 123 19.79 22.72 -24.51
CA GLY A 123 20.77 21.72 -24.95
C GLY A 123 20.91 21.66 -26.47
N ASP A 124 19.81 21.72 -27.21
CA ASP A 124 19.82 21.75 -28.67
C ASP A 124 20.42 23.04 -29.23
N SER A 125 20.13 24.18 -28.59
CA SER A 125 20.75 25.47 -28.94
C SER A 125 22.25 25.45 -28.70
N TYR A 126 22.69 24.90 -27.57
CA TYR A 126 24.12 24.72 -27.27
C TYR A 126 24.80 23.84 -28.32
N LYS A 127 24.22 22.69 -28.68
CA LYS A 127 24.77 21.79 -29.72
C LYS A 127 24.93 22.50 -31.06
N LYS A 128 23.94 23.30 -31.48
CA LYS A 128 24.00 24.09 -32.72
C LYS A 128 25.10 25.14 -32.67
N LEU A 129 25.18 25.91 -31.57
CA LEU A 129 26.20 26.93 -31.38
C LEU A 129 27.61 26.30 -31.38
N PHE A 130 27.81 25.24 -30.60
CA PHE A 130 29.06 24.51 -30.54
C PHE A 130 29.47 23.97 -31.91
N SER A 131 28.53 23.35 -32.64
CA SER A 131 28.80 22.85 -34.00
C SER A 131 29.20 23.99 -34.95
N LYS A 132 28.52 25.14 -34.88
CA LYS A 132 28.86 26.31 -35.70
C LYS A 132 30.25 26.87 -35.38
N ILE A 133 30.58 27.02 -34.10
CA ILE A 133 31.91 27.46 -33.63
C ILE A 133 32.98 26.46 -34.09
N TYR A 134 32.75 25.17 -33.86
CA TYR A 134 33.67 24.11 -34.24
C TYR A 134 33.91 24.06 -35.75
N CYS A 135 32.85 24.10 -36.56
CA CYS A 135 32.97 24.14 -38.01
C CYS A 135 33.73 25.38 -38.50
N ASN A 136 33.48 26.55 -37.90
CA ASN A 136 34.16 27.80 -38.25
C ASN A 136 35.68 27.73 -37.93
N ILE A 137 36.05 27.24 -36.74
CA ILE A 137 37.46 27.01 -36.36
C ILE A 137 38.12 26.01 -37.32
N ARG A 138 37.42 24.93 -37.68
CA ARG A 138 37.91 23.91 -38.60
C ARG A 138 38.10 24.44 -40.03
N GLN A 139 37.15 25.24 -40.54
CA GLN A 139 37.21 25.79 -41.89
C GLN A 139 38.29 26.87 -42.04
N ASN A 140 38.47 27.71 -41.02
CA ASN A 140 39.47 28.79 -41.08
C ASN A 140 40.89 28.32 -40.77
N ASN A 141 41.09 27.06 -40.35
CA ASN A 141 42.41 26.46 -40.07
C ASN A 141 43.31 27.34 -39.18
N THR A 142 42.73 28.17 -38.31
CA THR A 142 43.44 29.21 -37.54
C THR A 142 44.29 28.64 -36.41
N THR A 143 44.26 27.33 -36.20
CA THR A 143 45.07 26.66 -35.17
C THR A 143 45.88 25.56 -35.84
N GLY A 144 47.20 25.55 -35.64
CA GLY A 144 48.11 24.49 -36.14
C GLY A 144 47.89 23.11 -35.50
N LEU A 145 46.75 22.92 -34.85
CA LEU A 145 46.34 21.72 -34.10
C LEU A 145 45.58 20.71 -34.98
N THR A 146 45.41 20.97 -36.28
CA THR A 146 44.65 20.11 -37.20
C THR A 146 45.20 18.68 -37.27
N GLY A 147 46.53 18.52 -37.21
CA GLY A 147 47.20 17.21 -37.13
C GLY A 147 46.94 16.49 -35.81
N GLU A 148 47.01 17.20 -34.68
CA GLU A 148 46.75 16.66 -33.35
C GLU A 148 45.27 16.26 -33.19
N LEU A 149 44.35 17.03 -33.77
CA LEU A 149 42.93 16.72 -33.89
C LEU A 149 42.68 15.44 -34.68
N PHE A 150 43.39 15.22 -35.79
CA PHE A 150 43.25 14.00 -36.59
C PHE A 150 43.74 12.77 -35.81
N ARG A 151 44.87 12.91 -35.11
CA ARG A 151 45.44 11.87 -34.24
C ARG A 151 44.49 11.49 -33.10
N LEU A 152 43.96 12.48 -32.38
CA LEU A 152 43.00 12.28 -31.29
C LEU A 152 41.68 11.69 -31.80
N LYS A 153 41.21 12.08 -32.99
CA LYS A 153 40.01 11.51 -33.60
C LYS A 153 40.18 10.03 -33.94
N GLY A 154 41.35 9.63 -34.44
CA GLY A 154 41.70 8.22 -34.65
C GLY A 154 41.69 7.44 -33.33
N TYR A 155 42.31 7.99 -32.29
CA TYR A 155 42.38 7.38 -30.96
C TYR A 155 40.98 7.19 -30.33
N ILE A 156 40.11 8.19 -30.42
CA ILE A 156 38.72 8.10 -29.93
C ILE A 156 37.94 7.03 -30.70
N ASN A 157 38.13 6.92 -32.01
CA ASN A 157 37.45 5.93 -32.83
C ASN A 157 37.85 4.50 -32.43
N GLU A 158 39.15 4.25 -32.20
CA GLU A 158 39.61 2.97 -31.69
C GLU A 158 39.04 2.64 -30.30
N ILE A 159 39.01 3.61 -29.38
CA ILE A 159 38.41 3.43 -28.05
C ILE A 159 36.91 3.09 -28.18
N GLY A 160 36.20 3.79 -29.05
CA GLY A 160 34.78 3.53 -29.33
C GLY A 160 34.53 2.11 -29.83
N ILE A 161 35.34 1.65 -30.80
CA ILE A 161 35.26 0.28 -31.35
C ILE A 161 35.55 -0.77 -30.27
N ARG A 162 36.62 -0.58 -29.47
CA ARG A 162 36.96 -1.48 -28.37
C ARG A 162 35.84 -1.57 -27.32
N LYS A 163 35.24 -0.44 -26.96
CA LYS A 163 34.16 -0.38 -25.97
C LYS A 163 32.86 -1.01 -26.49
N ALA A 164 32.49 -0.78 -27.75
CA ALA A 164 31.33 -1.41 -28.38
C ALA A 164 31.49 -2.94 -28.44
N ASN A 165 32.67 -3.44 -28.78
CA ASN A 165 32.96 -4.88 -28.81
C ASN A 165 32.94 -5.51 -27.41
N SER A 166 33.41 -4.79 -26.38
CA SER A 166 33.32 -5.24 -24.97
C SER A 166 31.87 -5.35 -24.49
N ILE A 167 31.05 -4.32 -24.76
CA ILE A 167 29.64 -4.31 -24.35
C ILE A 167 28.87 -5.47 -25.02
N ASN A 168 29.12 -5.71 -26.31
CA ASN A 168 28.46 -6.80 -27.03
C ASN A 168 28.86 -8.19 -26.50
N LYS A 169 30.08 -8.32 -25.99
CA LYS A 169 30.56 -9.53 -25.32
C LYS A 169 29.87 -9.74 -23.97
N ASP A 170 29.76 -8.69 -23.15
CA ASP A 170 29.08 -8.76 -21.85
C ASP A 170 27.59 -9.11 -21.99
N TYR A 171 26.89 -8.51 -22.96
CA TYR A 171 25.49 -8.84 -23.24
C TYR A 171 25.31 -10.31 -23.67
N LYS A 172 26.19 -10.81 -24.54
CA LYS A 172 26.15 -12.21 -24.97
C LYS A 172 26.37 -13.16 -23.78
N GLU A 173 27.28 -12.82 -22.88
CA GLU A 173 27.56 -13.60 -21.67
C GLU A 173 26.39 -13.58 -20.67
N GLN A 174 25.75 -12.43 -20.48
CA GLN A 174 24.52 -12.32 -19.67
C GLN A 174 23.36 -13.15 -20.24
N VAL A 175 23.17 -13.14 -21.56
CA VAL A 175 22.14 -13.96 -22.22
C VAL A 175 22.44 -15.45 -22.04
N ILE A 176 23.69 -15.88 -22.24
CA ILE A 176 24.11 -17.28 -22.03
C ILE A 176 23.89 -17.70 -20.58
N ASN A 177 24.24 -16.87 -19.60
CA ASN A 177 24.05 -17.17 -18.18
C ASN A 177 22.57 -17.28 -17.82
N THR A 178 21.72 -16.42 -18.40
CA THR A 178 20.27 -16.46 -18.20
C THR A 178 19.65 -17.71 -18.83
N LEU A 179 20.10 -18.10 -20.03
CA LEU A 179 19.67 -19.35 -20.66
C LEU A 179 20.13 -20.58 -19.85
N GLY A 180 21.33 -20.53 -19.28
CA GLY A 180 21.85 -21.56 -18.39
C GLY A 180 21.04 -21.71 -17.10
N SER A 181 20.61 -20.60 -16.49
CA SER A 181 19.77 -20.65 -15.29
C SER A 181 18.38 -21.22 -15.58
N PHE A 182 17.77 -20.87 -16.72
CA PHE A 182 16.51 -21.49 -17.16
C PHE A 182 16.64 -22.99 -17.44
N LYS A 183 17.73 -23.42 -18.07
CA LYS A 183 18.00 -24.85 -18.28
C LYS A 183 18.07 -25.60 -16.94
N ASN A 184 18.82 -25.06 -15.97
CA ASN A 184 18.96 -25.69 -14.65
C ASN A 184 17.63 -25.75 -13.89
N LEU A 185 16.80 -24.70 -14.00
CA LEU A 185 15.45 -24.69 -13.43
C LEU A 185 14.57 -25.80 -14.04
N GLY A 186 14.60 -25.95 -15.37
CA GLY A 186 13.86 -27.01 -16.06
C GLY A 186 14.31 -28.42 -15.66
N VAL A 187 15.61 -28.65 -15.49
CA VAL A 187 16.14 -29.92 -14.99
C VAL A 187 15.64 -30.20 -13.57
N LYS A 188 15.64 -29.19 -12.70
CA LYS A 188 15.13 -29.34 -11.33
C LYS A 188 13.63 -29.69 -11.32
N MET A 189 12.82 -29.00 -12.13
CA MET A 189 11.39 -29.28 -12.25
C MET A 189 11.12 -30.72 -12.75
N LEU A 190 11.91 -31.20 -13.71
CA LEU A 190 11.82 -32.59 -14.17
C LEU A 190 12.17 -33.57 -13.04
N GLN A 191 13.23 -33.30 -12.29
CA GLN A 191 13.63 -34.13 -11.16
C GLN A 191 12.54 -34.18 -10.08
N ASP A 192 11.93 -33.04 -9.77
CA ASP A 192 10.85 -32.93 -8.77
C ASP A 192 9.61 -33.72 -9.24
N LEU A 193 9.23 -33.62 -10.52
CA LEU A 193 8.14 -34.41 -11.11
C LEU A 193 8.41 -35.91 -11.10
N GLU A 194 9.64 -36.34 -11.41
CA GLU A 194 10.04 -37.74 -11.33
C GLU A 194 9.96 -38.28 -9.91
N ASN A 195 10.34 -37.47 -8.92
CA ASN A 195 10.23 -37.83 -7.51
C ASN A 195 8.76 -37.96 -7.09
N ASP A 196 7.91 -37.02 -7.48
CA ASP A 196 6.47 -37.07 -7.20
C ASP A 196 5.80 -38.29 -7.84
N LEU A 197 6.18 -38.64 -9.08
CA LEU A 197 5.72 -39.86 -9.76
C LEU A 197 6.09 -41.12 -8.98
N LYS A 198 7.33 -41.23 -8.49
CA LYS A 198 7.77 -42.37 -7.65
C LYS A 198 6.99 -42.47 -6.34
N VAL A 199 6.67 -41.32 -5.72
CA VAL A 199 5.85 -41.30 -4.50
C VAL A 199 4.42 -41.77 -4.78
N LEU A 200 3.85 -41.40 -5.93
CA LEU A 200 2.52 -41.86 -6.34
C LEU A 200 2.49 -43.36 -6.67
N GLU A 201 3.50 -43.87 -7.37
CA GLU A 201 3.63 -45.30 -7.69
C GLU A 201 3.81 -46.15 -6.43
N SER A 202 4.63 -45.71 -5.47
CA SER A 202 4.79 -46.42 -4.20
C SER A 202 3.51 -46.42 -3.35
N LYS A 203 2.74 -45.32 -3.33
CA LYS A 203 1.41 -45.30 -2.70
C LYS A 203 0.43 -46.25 -3.36
N LYS A 204 0.42 -46.32 -4.70
CA LYS A 204 -0.44 -47.24 -5.46
C LYS A 204 -0.11 -48.72 -5.16
N ASN A 205 1.17 -49.05 -5.02
CA ASN A 205 1.60 -50.42 -4.72
C ASN A 205 1.30 -50.86 -3.27
N ASN A 206 1.13 -49.93 -2.33
CA ASN A 206 0.73 -50.20 -0.95
C ASN A 206 -0.80 -50.31 -0.73
N LEU A 207 -1.59 -50.12 -1.78
CA LEU A 207 -3.07 -50.18 -1.77
C LEU A 207 -3.62 -51.46 -2.43
N ILE A 208 -2.74 -52.38 -2.85
CA ILE A 208 -3.05 -53.73 -3.34
C ILE A 208 -2.53 -54.73 -2.30
#